data_AF-A0A2K8UDQ7-F1
#
_entry.id   AF-A0A2K8UDQ7-F1
#
_cell.length_a   1.000
_cell.length_b   1.000
_cell.length_c   1.000
_cell.angle_alpha   90.00
_cell.angle_beta   90.00
_cell.angle_gamma   90.00
#
_symmetry.space_group_name_H-M   'P 1'
#
loop_
_entity.id
_entity.type
_entity.pdbx_description
1 polymer ?
#
loop_
_entity_poly.entity_id
_entity_poly.type
_entity_poly.pdbx_seq_one_letter_code
_entity_poly.pdbx_strand_id
1 'polypeptide(L)'
;MLGAAKTVKQVYPMNQIPKKLKRLLAEQADRAWEAEMRVALVALAERFDQWRAGALSCDELDQSVHAYHNGIARDIWKRYAGNDPVLPVARAVALGILERESVPPEVLAQIAGLVDLFARGADDDDEEGDA
;
A
#
# COMPACT_ATOMS: atom_id res chain seq x y z
N MET A 1 -43.41 -0.05 -10.33
CA MET A 1 -42.32 0.20 -11.28
C MET A 1 -41.08 -0.58 -10.82
N LEU A 2 -40.22 -0.90 -11.79
CA LEU A 2 -39.22 -1.97 -11.84
C LEU A 2 -38.26 -2.08 -10.65
N GLY A 3 -37.77 -3.31 -10.47
CA GLY A 3 -37.02 -3.79 -9.32
C GLY A 3 -35.64 -3.16 -9.14
N ALA A 4 -35.32 -2.85 -7.90
CA ALA A 4 -33.95 -2.62 -7.46
C ALA A 4 -33.20 -3.98 -7.48
N ALA A 5 -32.39 -4.20 -8.50
CA ALA A 5 -31.37 -5.23 -8.42
C ALA A 5 -30.36 -4.78 -7.35
N LYS A 6 -30.54 -5.27 -6.11
CA LYS A 6 -29.47 -5.27 -5.12
C LYS A 6 -28.38 -6.18 -5.68
N THR A 7 -27.43 -5.61 -6.41
CA THR A 7 -26.21 -6.32 -6.77
C THR A 7 -25.45 -6.56 -5.47
N VAL A 8 -25.66 -7.75 -4.88
CA VAL A 8 -24.77 -8.27 -3.86
C VAL A 8 -23.38 -8.26 -4.50
N LYS A 9 -22.47 -7.42 -4.00
CA LYS A 9 -21.09 -7.40 -4.48
C LYS A 9 -20.46 -8.73 -4.09
N GLN A 10 -20.36 -9.64 -5.05
CA GLN A 10 -19.85 -10.98 -4.85
C GLN A 10 -18.36 -10.92 -4.49
N VAL A 11 -18.00 -11.48 -3.34
CA VAL A 11 -16.61 -11.78 -2.97
C VAL A 11 -16.27 -13.15 -3.52
N TYR A 12 -15.19 -13.26 -4.26
CA TYR A 12 -14.72 -14.52 -4.83
C TYR A 12 -13.61 -15.11 -3.96
N PRO A 13 -13.55 -16.44 -3.78
CA PRO A 13 -12.34 -17.06 -3.25
C PRO A 13 -11.19 -16.83 -4.23
N MET A 14 -9.95 -16.75 -3.73
CA MET A 14 -8.80 -16.28 -4.51
C MET A 14 -8.57 -17.06 -5.82
N ASN A 15 -8.80 -18.37 -5.80
CA ASN A 15 -8.66 -19.24 -6.97
C ASN A 15 -9.80 -19.10 -8.01
N GLN A 16 -10.87 -18.37 -7.69
CA GLN A 16 -12.04 -18.17 -8.56
C GLN A 16 -12.30 -16.70 -8.91
N ILE A 17 -11.36 -15.80 -8.61
CA ILE A 17 -11.50 -14.38 -8.99
C ILE A 17 -11.61 -14.27 -10.51
N PRO A 18 -12.66 -13.61 -11.04
CA PRO A 18 -12.83 -13.41 -12.49
C PRO A 18 -11.67 -12.67 -13.12
N LYS A 19 -11.32 -12.99 -14.38
CA LYS A 19 -10.21 -12.37 -15.11
C LYS A 19 -10.25 -10.84 -15.11
N LYS A 20 -11.45 -10.25 -15.27
CA LYS A 20 -11.65 -8.80 -15.21
C LYS A 20 -11.24 -8.23 -13.85
N LEU A 21 -11.69 -8.85 -12.76
CA LEU A 21 -11.38 -8.40 -11.39
C LEU A 21 -9.90 -8.61 -11.05
N LYS A 22 -9.28 -9.70 -11.52
CA LYS A 22 -7.82 -9.91 -11.43
C LYS A 22 -7.04 -8.78 -12.11
N ARG A 23 -7.46 -8.34 -13.30
CA ARG A 23 -6.84 -7.21 -14.00
C ARG A 23 -6.96 -5.92 -13.20
N LEU A 24 -8.14 -5.62 -12.67
CA LEU A 24 -8.33 -4.41 -11.85
C LEU A 24 -7.49 -4.44 -10.58
N LEU A 25 -7.38 -5.59 -9.92
CA LEU A 25 -6.51 -5.77 -8.76
C LEU A 25 -5.04 -5.54 -9.11
N ALA A 26 -4.56 -6.08 -10.24
CA ALA A 26 -3.20 -5.83 -10.70
C ALA A 26 -2.96 -4.33 -10.97
N GLU A 27 -3.89 -3.65 -11.64
CA GLU A 27 -3.80 -2.20 -11.87
C GLU A 27 -3.76 -1.41 -10.54
N GLN A 28 -4.51 -1.85 -9.52
CA GLN A 28 -4.44 -1.21 -8.20
C GLN A 28 -3.14 -1.53 -7.47
N ALA A 29 -2.56 -2.72 -7.67
CA ALA A 29 -1.28 -3.10 -7.10
C ALA A 29 -0.15 -2.23 -7.68
N ASP A 30 -0.15 -1.98 -8.99
CA ASP A 30 0.82 -1.08 -9.63
C ASP A 30 0.70 0.35 -9.08
N ARG A 31 -0.53 0.86 -8.94
CA ARG A 31 -0.78 2.19 -8.34
C ARG A 31 -0.31 2.27 -6.89
N ALA A 32 -0.59 1.24 -6.10
CA ALA A 32 -0.20 1.18 -4.71
C ALA A 32 1.33 1.08 -4.55
N TRP A 33 1.99 0.28 -5.38
CA TRP A 33 3.45 0.19 -5.42
C TRP A 33 4.09 1.55 -5.72
N GLU A 34 3.61 2.25 -6.76
CA GLU A 34 4.11 3.58 -7.13
C GLU A 34 3.89 4.60 -6.00
N ALA A 35 2.74 4.56 -5.33
CA ALA A 35 2.45 5.42 -4.20
C ALA A 35 3.37 5.16 -3.00
N GLU A 36 3.61 3.88 -2.64
CA GLU A 36 4.56 3.52 -1.57
C GLU A 36 6.00 3.94 -1.92
N MET A 37 6.44 3.69 -3.16
CA MET A 37 7.73 4.15 -3.66
C MET A 37 7.87 5.66 -3.56
N ARG A 38 6.83 6.41 -3.95
CA ARG A 38 6.83 7.87 -3.86
C ARG A 38 6.99 8.36 -2.43
N VAL A 39 6.25 7.81 -1.48
CA VAL A 39 6.38 8.17 -0.06
C VAL A 39 7.80 7.94 0.43
N ALA A 40 8.37 6.75 0.14
CA ALA A 40 9.73 6.41 0.55
C ALA A 40 10.79 7.32 -0.09
N LEU A 41 10.63 7.66 -1.37
CA LEU A 41 11.55 8.53 -2.11
C LEU A 41 11.46 9.98 -1.66
N VAL A 42 10.26 10.49 -1.32
CA VAL A 42 10.08 11.84 -0.75
C VAL A 42 10.82 11.94 0.58
N ALA A 43 10.65 10.96 1.47
CA ALA A 43 11.38 10.92 2.74
C ALA A 43 12.90 10.89 2.55
N LEU A 44 13.40 10.15 1.55
CA LEU A 44 14.82 10.15 1.22
C LEU A 44 15.28 11.52 0.66
N ALA A 45 14.47 12.15 -0.20
CA ALA A 45 14.78 13.47 -0.77
C ALA A 45 14.92 14.54 0.32
N GLU A 46 14.09 14.50 1.37
CA GLU A 46 14.22 15.40 2.52
C GLU A 46 15.58 15.25 3.23
N ARG A 47 16.16 14.04 3.27
CA ARG A 47 17.52 13.83 3.80
C ARG A 47 18.58 14.50 2.94
N PHE A 48 18.44 14.45 1.62
CA PHE A 48 19.31 15.22 0.72
C PHE A 48 19.19 16.72 0.96
N ASP A 49 17.98 17.23 1.22
CA ASP A 49 17.75 18.64 1.52
C ASP A 49 18.42 19.06 2.83
N GLN A 50 18.31 18.24 3.88
CA GLN A 50 18.98 18.45 5.16
C GLN A 50 20.51 18.45 5.03
N TRP A 51 21.06 17.52 4.24
CA TRP A 51 22.50 17.49 3.94
C TRP A 51 22.96 18.74 3.20
N ARG A 52 22.23 19.18 2.18
CA ARG A 52 22.54 20.43 1.44
C ARG A 52 22.48 21.67 2.33
N ALA A 53 21.62 21.67 3.35
CA ALA A 53 21.54 22.72 4.35
C ALA A 53 22.64 22.62 5.44
N GLY A 54 23.49 21.59 5.40
CA GLY A 54 24.54 21.35 6.40
C GLY A 54 24.02 20.75 7.72
N ALA A 55 22.76 20.32 7.77
CA ALA A 55 22.16 19.71 8.95
C ALA A 55 22.47 18.20 9.08
N LEU A 56 22.92 17.56 8.00
CA LEU A 56 23.44 16.20 8.00
C LEU A 56 24.86 16.17 7.42
N SER A 57 25.69 15.29 7.95
CA SER A 57 26.97 14.91 7.37
C SER A 57 26.80 13.99 6.15
N CYS A 58 27.89 13.81 5.39
CA CYS A 58 27.91 12.84 4.28
C CYS A 58 27.67 11.40 4.77
N ASP A 59 28.22 11.01 5.92
CA ASP A 59 28.06 9.67 6.48
C ASP A 59 26.60 9.38 6.90
N GLU A 60 25.89 10.38 7.43
CA GLU A 60 24.47 10.25 7.79
C GLU A 60 23.57 10.17 6.55
N LEU A 61 23.88 10.94 5.49
CA LEU A 61 23.18 10.82 4.22
C LEU A 61 23.42 9.46 3.57
N ASP A 62 24.67 8.98 3.55
CA ASP A 62 25.04 7.67 3.00
C ASP A 62 24.31 6.52 3.71
N GLN A 63 24.25 6.57 5.05
CA GLN A 63 23.45 5.62 5.83
C GLN A 63 21.95 5.68 5.48
N SER A 64 21.40 6.88 5.25
CA SER A 64 19.99 7.04 4.84
C SER A 64 19.72 6.41 3.47
N VAL A 65 20.65 6.59 2.51
CA VAL A 65 20.60 5.95 1.18
C VAL A 65 20.68 4.43 1.32
N HIS A 66 21.58 3.91 2.15
CA HIS A 66 21.71 2.48 2.41
C HIS A 66 20.46 1.88 3.07
N ALA A 67 19.87 2.57 4.06
CA ALA A 67 18.64 2.14 4.72
C ALA A 67 17.46 2.10 3.73
N TYR A 68 17.34 3.11 2.87
CA TYR A 68 16.34 3.11 1.80
C TYR A 68 16.53 1.93 0.85
N HIS A 69 17.74 1.74 0.31
CA HIS A 69 17.99 0.74 -0.72
C HIS A 69 17.85 -0.70 -0.19
N ASN A 70 18.48 -0.99 0.95
CA ASN A 70 18.55 -2.36 1.47
C ASN A 70 17.33 -2.76 2.31
N GLY A 71 16.66 -1.78 2.92
CA GLY A 71 15.46 -1.99 3.73
C GLY A 71 14.20 -1.62 2.96
N ILE A 72 13.87 -0.33 2.94
CA ILE A 72 12.55 0.18 2.54
C ILE A 72 12.17 -0.24 1.12
N ALA A 73 13.03 0.06 0.14
CA ALA A 73 12.76 -0.26 -1.26
C ALA A 73 12.69 -1.78 -1.49
N ARG A 74 13.54 -2.54 -0.80
CA ARG A 74 13.55 -4.00 -0.87
C ARG A 74 12.25 -4.60 -0.32
N ASP A 75 11.74 -4.08 0.79
CA ASP A 75 10.53 -4.60 1.42
C ASP A 75 9.28 -4.23 0.64
N ILE A 76 9.25 -3.03 0.04
CA ILE A 76 8.21 -2.67 -0.93
C ILE A 76 8.29 -3.61 -2.14
N TRP A 77 9.47 -3.85 -2.71
CA TRP A 77 9.59 -4.81 -3.81
C TRP A 77 9.08 -6.20 -3.45
N LYS A 78 9.48 -6.77 -2.31
CA LYS A 78 9.01 -8.10 -1.85
C LYS A 78 7.48 -8.16 -1.75
N ARG A 79 6.85 -7.08 -1.30
CA ARG A 79 5.40 -7.00 -1.11
C ARG A 79 4.64 -7.10 -2.44
N TYR A 80 5.19 -6.54 -3.52
CA TYR A 80 4.53 -6.46 -4.82
C TYR A 80 5.08 -7.43 -5.88
N ALA A 81 6.24 -8.04 -5.66
CA ALA A 81 6.85 -9.00 -6.58
C ALA A 81 6.12 -10.34 -6.66
N GLY A 82 5.19 -10.61 -5.74
CA GLY A 82 4.36 -11.80 -5.76
C GLY A 82 3.24 -11.76 -6.82
N ASN A 83 2.67 -12.93 -7.12
CA ASN A 83 1.56 -13.05 -8.07
C ASN A 83 0.18 -12.72 -7.48
N ASP A 84 0.10 -12.37 -6.19
CA ASP A 84 -1.16 -12.07 -5.52
C ASP A 84 -1.29 -10.55 -5.23
N PRO A 85 -2.08 -9.82 -6.03
CA PRO A 85 -2.32 -8.40 -5.81
C PRO A 85 -3.33 -8.11 -4.68
N VAL A 86 -4.03 -9.11 -4.14
CA VAL A 86 -5.13 -8.89 -3.18
C VAL A 86 -4.62 -8.30 -1.86
N LEU A 87 -3.63 -8.95 -1.24
CA LEU A 87 -3.04 -8.52 0.02
C LEU A 87 -2.40 -7.12 -0.05
N PRO A 88 -1.49 -6.83 -1.01
CA PRO A 88 -0.85 -5.52 -1.06
C PRO A 88 -1.84 -4.38 -1.30
N VAL A 89 -2.85 -4.58 -2.16
CA VAL A 89 -3.89 -3.56 -2.41
C VAL A 89 -4.74 -3.33 -1.17
N ALA A 90 -5.12 -4.38 -0.43
CA ALA A 90 -5.86 -4.24 0.82
C ALA A 90 -5.09 -3.42 1.86
N ARG A 91 -3.79 -3.73 2.03
CA ARG A 91 -2.92 -2.97 2.94
C ARG A 91 -2.80 -1.51 2.52
N ALA A 92 -2.55 -1.24 1.24
CA ALA A 92 -2.38 0.12 0.75
C ALA A 92 -3.64 0.99 0.94
N VAL A 93 -4.83 0.39 0.80
CA VAL A 93 -6.09 1.08 1.10
C VAL A 93 -6.29 1.29 2.60
N ALA A 94 -5.96 0.30 3.42
CA ALA A 94 -6.09 0.40 4.88
C ALA A 94 -5.20 1.50 5.47
N LEU A 95 -3.97 1.62 4.98
CA LEU A 95 -2.99 2.61 5.44
C LEU A 95 -3.16 3.98 4.75
N GLY A 96 -4.20 4.18 3.93
CA GLY A 96 -4.44 5.44 3.23
C GLY A 96 -3.42 5.79 2.13
N ILE A 97 -2.49 4.88 1.81
CA ILE A 97 -1.54 5.05 0.70
C ILE A 97 -2.30 5.13 -0.64
N LEU A 98 -3.34 4.31 -0.78
CA LEU A 98 -4.27 4.38 -1.88
C LEU A 98 -5.63 4.87 -1.36
N GLU A 99 -6.04 6.05 -1.80
CA GLU A 99 -7.32 6.63 -1.42
C GLU A 99 -8.47 5.69 -1.80
N ARG A 100 -9.29 5.32 -0.82
CA ARG A 100 -10.35 4.32 -0.95
C ARG A 100 -11.34 4.69 -2.06
N GLU A 101 -11.67 5.97 -2.16
CA GLU A 101 -12.61 6.55 -3.13
C GLU A 101 -12.10 6.42 -4.57
N SER A 102 -10.77 6.32 -4.75
CA SER A 102 -10.12 6.16 -6.05
C SER A 102 -10.07 4.71 -6.53
N VAL A 103 -10.53 3.75 -5.72
CA VAL A 103 -10.49 2.31 -6.01
C VAL A 103 -11.83 1.83 -6.57
N PRO A 104 -11.84 1.02 -7.65
CA PRO A 104 -13.08 0.49 -8.21
C PRO A 104 -13.95 -0.24 -7.16
N PRO A 105 -15.28 0.00 -7.13
CA PRO A 105 -16.16 -0.57 -6.11
C PRO A 105 -16.18 -2.11 -6.03
N GLU A 106 -15.87 -2.79 -7.15
CA GLU A 106 -15.73 -4.26 -7.22
C GLU A 106 -14.43 -4.76 -6.58
N VAL A 107 -13.34 -3.99 -6.68
CA VAL A 107 -12.08 -4.27 -5.98
C VAL A 107 -12.27 -4.06 -4.48
N LEU A 108 -12.85 -2.93 -4.06
CA LEU A 108 -13.10 -2.63 -2.65
C LEU A 108 -13.91 -3.73 -1.95
N ALA A 109 -14.94 -4.26 -2.61
CA ALA A 109 -15.73 -5.34 -2.03
C ALA A 109 -14.94 -6.63 -1.87
N GLN A 110 -14.08 -6.96 -2.84
CA GLN A 110 -13.23 -8.15 -2.80
C GLN A 110 -12.20 -8.10 -1.66
N ILE A 111 -11.71 -6.91 -1.31
CA ILE A 111 -10.65 -6.72 -0.30
C ILE A 111 -11.17 -6.24 1.07
N ALA A 112 -12.47 -5.94 1.22
CA ALA A 112 -13.00 -5.25 2.39
C ALA A 112 -12.60 -5.88 3.74
N GLY A 113 -12.72 -7.21 3.88
CA GLY A 113 -12.36 -7.90 5.12
C GLY A 113 -10.86 -7.83 5.45
N LEU A 114 -9.99 -7.75 4.44
CA LEU A 114 -8.55 -7.56 4.64
C LEU A 114 -8.22 -6.11 4.96
N VAL A 115 -8.93 -5.14 4.38
CA VAL A 115 -8.78 -3.72 4.72
C VAL A 115 -9.11 -3.51 6.20
N ASP A 116 -10.23 -4.07 6.68
CA ASP A 116 -10.62 -3.96 8.09
C ASP A 116 -9.61 -4.65 9.03
N LEU A 117 -9.02 -5.78 8.59
CA LEU A 117 -7.97 -6.47 9.36
C LEU A 117 -6.70 -5.60 9.49
N PHE A 118 -6.24 -5.02 8.39
CA PHE A 118 -5.04 -4.17 8.41
C PHE A 118 -5.26 -2.86 9.15
N ALA A 119 -6.45 -2.28 9.09
CA ALA A 119 -6.77 -1.05 9.83
C ALA A 119 -6.66 -1.28 11.35
N ARG A 120 -7.20 -2.40 11.86
CA ARG A 120 -7.12 -2.74 13.29
C ARG A 120 -5.69 -2.98 13.79
N GLY A 121 -4.84 -3.57 12.95
CA GLY A 121 -3.43 -3.81 13.30
C GLY A 121 -2.59 -2.53 13.26
N ALA A 122 -2.98 -1.51 12.49
CA ALA A 122 -2.32 -0.21 12.49
C ALA A 122 -2.62 0.59 13.77
N ASP A 123 -3.84 0.45 14.31
CA ASP A 123 -4.23 1.10 15.57
C ASP A 123 -3.44 0.56 16.79
N ASP A 124 -3.02 -0.72 16.76
CA ASP A 124 -2.27 -1.36 17.85
C ASP A 124 -0.78 -0.96 17.87
N ASP A 125 -0.16 -0.67 16.71
CA ASP A 125 1.25 -0.27 16.59
C ASP A 125 1.49 1.18 17.08
N ASP A 126 0.45 2.01 17.15
CA ASP A 126 0.52 3.40 17.62
C ASP A 126 0.48 3.53 19.17
N GLU A 127 0.18 2.45 19.92
CA GLU A 127 0.15 2.45 21.39
C GLU A 127 1.47 2.03 22.07
N GLU A 128 2.47 1.53 21.33
CA GLU A 128 3.74 1.02 21.90
C GLU A 128 4.90 2.04 21.83
N GLY A 129 4.59 3.33 22.03
CA GLY A 129 5.51 4.46 21.88
C GLY A 129 5.77 5.31 23.13
N ASP A 130 5.42 4.84 24.34
CA ASP A 130 5.75 5.53 25.59
C ASP A 130 6.07 4.53 26.72
N ALA A 131 7.35 4.18 26.85
CA ALA A 131 7.93 3.49 28.01
C ALA A 131 9.40 3.88 28.22
#